data_AF-A0A270B483-F1
#
_entry.id   AF-A0A270B483-F1
#
_cell.length_a   1.000
_cell.length_b   1.000
_cell.length_c   1.000
_cell.angle_alpha   90.00
_cell.angle_beta   90.00
_cell.angle_gamma   90.00
#
_symmetry.space_group_name_H-M   'P 1'
#
loop_
_entity.id
_entity.type
_entity.pdbx_description
1 polymer ?
#
loop_
_entity_poly.entity_id
_entity_poly.type
_entity_poly.pdbx_seq_one_letter_code
_entity_poly.pdbx_strand_id
1 'polypeptide(L)'
;MRWIAGLLLVLLGGCTMAVSDKPMLGAADLAGAPRFEDGVWLISELDETKPCPVDTAQPVSRWAPCANWAVHRDGQWFAREKDTGIKIRPLAGLITVSGGEIAIIQMENAVIDNSTAAADTDPTPFFFGAFDNVPTSAEKLRSVKLWLVMCGQYRPRKTTTNDETAEEFVRYPGFDEQCRPASIDALRAAAEASRPPESGRAHVRWTRAVLD
;
A
#
# COMPACT_ATOMS: atom_id res chain seq x y z
N MET A 1 -39.94 14.02 8.92
CA MET A 1 -39.21 13.17 7.96
C MET A 1 -38.33 14.06 7.07
N ARG A 2 -37.13 14.44 7.53
CA ARG A 2 -36.23 15.33 6.74
C ARG A 2 -34.74 15.25 7.17
N TRP A 3 -34.35 14.17 7.84
CA TRP A 3 -33.04 14.03 8.52
C TRP A 3 -32.27 12.74 8.12
N ILE A 4 -32.63 12.08 7.01
CA ILE A 4 -31.93 10.85 6.53
C ILE A 4 -31.04 11.13 5.30
N ALA A 5 -31.15 12.30 4.66
CA ALA A 5 -30.41 12.59 3.42
C ALA A 5 -28.93 12.99 3.61
N GLY A 6 -28.47 13.27 4.85
CA GLY A 6 -27.09 13.70 5.11
C GLY A 6 -26.07 12.57 5.29
N LEU A 7 -26.50 11.35 5.65
CA LEU A 7 -25.59 10.25 5.99
C LEU A 7 -25.11 9.45 4.75
N LEU A 8 -25.80 9.59 3.61
CA LEU A 8 -25.46 8.88 2.37
C LEU A 8 -24.30 9.52 1.59
N LEU A 9 -24.02 10.81 1.79
CA LEU A 9 -22.95 11.52 1.07
C LEU A 9 -21.54 11.22 1.61
N VAL A 10 -21.42 10.83 2.89
CA VAL A 10 -20.11 10.46 3.48
C VAL A 10 -19.69 9.04 3.05
N LEU A 11 -20.64 8.17 2.72
CA LEU A 11 -20.38 6.83 2.19
C LEU A 11 -20.09 6.82 0.66
N LEU A 12 -20.31 7.95 -0.02
CA LEU A 12 -19.96 8.17 -1.43
C LEU A 12 -18.60 8.87 -1.60
N GLY A 13 -17.87 9.10 -0.51
CA GLY A 13 -16.45 9.47 -0.53
C GLY A 13 -15.64 8.29 -1.06
N GLY A 14 -15.72 8.07 -2.38
CA GLY A 14 -15.10 6.95 -3.07
C GLY A 14 -13.63 6.85 -2.71
N CYS A 15 -13.18 5.62 -2.48
CA CYS A 15 -11.78 5.31 -2.28
C CYS A 15 -10.97 5.96 -3.39
N THR A 16 -10.16 6.97 -3.06
CA THR A 16 -9.29 7.68 -4.00
C THR A 16 -8.05 6.85 -4.37
N MET A 17 -7.97 5.62 -3.86
CA MET A 17 -6.92 4.65 -4.14
C MET A 17 -7.26 3.82 -5.36
N ALA A 18 -6.24 3.48 -6.15
CA ALA A 18 -6.37 2.51 -7.23
C ALA A 18 -6.76 1.14 -6.66
N VAL A 19 -7.77 0.51 -7.26
CA VAL A 19 -8.24 -0.83 -6.88
C VAL A 19 -8.46 -1.72 -8.09
N SER A 20 -8.55 -3.03 -7.89
CA SER A 20 -8.95 -3.98 -8.93
C SER A 20 -9.66 -5.18 -8.34
N ASP A 21 -10.64 -5.73 -9.06
CA ASP A 21 -11.37 -6.94 -8.64
C ASP A 21 -10.61 -8.23 -9.03
N LYS A 22 -9.50 -8.08 -9.77
CA LYS A 22 -8.66 -9.19 -10.25
C LYS A 22 -7.18 -8.83 -10.21
N PRO A 23 -6.27 -9.81 -10.13
CA PRO A 23 -4.85 -9.57 -10.32
C PRO A 23 -4.58 -8.87 -11.65
N MET A 24 -3.77 -7.81 -11.63
CA MET A 24 -3.38 -7.09 -12.83
C MET A 24 -1.93 -7.37 -13.26
N LEU A 25 -1.04 -7.69 -12.31
CA LEU A 25 0.36 -8.00 -12.61
C LEU A 25 0.49 -9.39 -13.23
N GLY A 26 0.99 -9.44 -14.47
CA GLY A 26 1.28 -10.68 -15.19
C GLY A 26 2.75 -11.09 -15.11
N ALA A 27 3.09 -12.26 -15.67
CA ALA A 27 4.47 -12.78 -15.67
C ALA A 27 5.50 -11.81 -16.27
N ALA A 28 5.10 -11.04 -17.29
CA ALA A 28 5.96 -10.02 -17.91
C ALA A 28 6.25 -8.85 -16.94
N ASP A 29 5.29 -8.46 -16.11
CA ASP A 29 5.48 -7.39 -15.12
C ASP A 29 6.32 -7.82 -13.94
N LEU A 30 6.27 -9.11 -13.59
CA LEU A 30 7.08 -9.70 -12.51
C LEU A 30 8.53 -9.93 -12.95
N ALA A 31 8.83 -9.88 -14.25
CA ALA A 31 10.19 -10.00 -14.74
C ALA A 31 11.04 -8.83 -14.24
N GLY A 32 12.15 -9.14 -13.58
CA GLY A 32 13.02 -8.11 -12.99
C GLY A 32 12.46 -7.47 -11.72
N ALA A 33 11.46 -8.09 -11.07
CA ALA A 33 11.03 -7.69 -9.74
C ALA A 33 12.23 -7.68 -8.76
N PRO A 34 12.31 -6.69 -7.87
CA PRO A 34 13.42 -6.60 -6.94
C PRO A 34 13.41 -7.76 -5.95
N ARG A 35 14.61 -8.11 -5.48
CA ARG A 35 14.79 -9.10 -4.43
C ARG A 35 14.82 -8.39 -3.08
N PHE A 36 14.07 -8.86 -2.10
CA PHE A 36 14.12 -8.33 -0.74
C PHE A 36 15.09 -9.15 0.11
N GLU A 37 15.78 -8.50 1.05
CA GLU A 37 16.58 -9.18 2.06
C GLU A 37 15.68 -10.02 2.97
N ASP A 38 16.13 -11.23 3.29
CA ASP A 38 15.40 -12.11 4.19
C ASP A 38 15.58 -11.63 5.63
N GLY A 39 14.49 -11.63 6.39
CA GLY A 39 14.48 -11.18 7.78
C GLY A 39 13.29 -10.31 8.14
N VAL A 40 13.44 -9.55 9.22
CA VAL A 40 12.41 -8.67 9.79
C VAL A 40 12.48 -7.30 9.16
N TRP A 41 11.36 -6.87 8.60
CA TRP A 41 11.14 -5.56 8.02
C TRP A 41 10.25 -4.73 8.92
N LEU A 42 10.76 -3.59 9.39
CA LEU A 42 10.00 -2.61 10.15
C LEU A 42 9.31 -1.65 9.19
N ILE A 43 8.01 -1.44 9.41
CA ILE A 43 7.16 -0.52 8.65
C ILE A 43 6.95 0.69 9.55
N SER A 44 7.60 1.81 9.22
CA SER A 44 7.40 3.06 9.92
C SER A 44 5.99 3.59 9.61
N GLU A 45 5.24 3.96 10.66
CA GLU A 45 3.95 4.60 10.48
C GLU A 45 4.11 5.97 9.80
N LEU A 46 3.08 6.34 9.03
CA LEU A 46 2.95 7.67 8.44
C LEU A 46 2.42 8.71 9.44
N ASP A 47 1.88 8.27 10.58
CA ASP A 47 1.32 9.16 11.60
C ASP A 47 2.45 9.71 12.49
N GLU A 48 3.04 10.83 12.07
CA GLU A 48 4.06 11.54 12.85
C GLU A 48 3.58 11.99 14.24
N THR A 49 2.26 12.02 14.47
CA THR A 49 1.69 12.43 15.76
C THR A 49 1.74 11.32 16.82
N LYS A 50 2.00 10.07 16.41
CA LYS A 50 2.10 8.91 17.29
C LYS A 50 3.41 8.17 17.06
N PRO A 51 4.52 8.69 17.58
CA PRO A 51 5.80 8.00 17.45
C PRO A 51 5.71 6.62 18.11
N CYS A 52 6.07 5.57 17.36
CA CYS A 52 6.26 4.22 17.89
C CYS A 52 7.77 3.94 18.03
N PRO A 53 8.37 4.17 19.22
CA PRO A 53 9.79 3.91 19.41
C PRO A 53 10.06 2.40 19.37
N VAL A 54 10.89 1.96 18.43
CA VAL A 54 11.33 0.57 18.29
C VAL A 54 12.83 0.48 18.48
N ASP A 55 13.26 -0.22 19.53
CA ASP A 55 14.67 -0.57 19.72
C ASP A 55 15.01 -1.80 18.87
N THR A 56 15.57 -1.56 17.69
CA THR A 56 15.94 -2.64 16.76
C THR A 56 17.14 -3.47 17.23
N ALA A 57 17.82 -3.10 18.33
CA ALA A 57 18.82 -3.95 18.96
C ALA A 57 18.16 -5.09 19.76
N GLN A 58 16.94 -4.89 20.25
CA GLN A 58 16.17 -5.92 20.98
C GLN A 58 15.47 -6.90 20.01
N PRO A 59 15.22 -8.14 20.46
CA PRO A 59 14.34 -9.09 19.74
C PRO A 59 12.93 -8.53 19.53
N VAL A 60 12.25 -8.99 18.49
CA VAL A 60 10.90 -8.53 18.10
C VAL A 60 9.88 -8.77 19.21
N SER A 61 10.04 -9.84 20.01
CA SER A 61 9.21 -10.10 21.19
C SER A 61 9.28 -9.00 22.27
N ARG A 62 10.24 -8.08 22.20
CA ARG A 62 10.42 -6.94 23.12
C ARG A 62 10.01 -5.60 22.51
N TRP A 63 9.63 -5.56 21.23
CA TRP A 63 9.19 -4.33 20.60
C TRP A 63 7.85 -3.87 21.15
N ALA A 64 7.61 -2.55 21.10
CA ALA A 64 6.34 -1.97 21.54
C ALA A 64 5.17 -2.55 20.70
N PRO A 65 3.96 -2.71 21.27
CA PRO A 65 2.81 -3.25 20.54
C PRO A 65 2.46 -2.48 19.26
N CYS A 66 2.70 -1.16 19.23
CA CYS A 66 2.51 -0.29 18.06
C CYS A 66 3.49 -0.60 16.91
N ALA A 67 4.53 -1.40 17.12
CA ALA A 67 5.51 -1.68 16.09
C ALA A 67 4.87 -2.50 14.97
N ASN A 68 4.77 -1.92 13.78
CA ASN A 68 4.32 -2.62 12.60
C ASN A 68 5.50 -3.25 11.87
N TRP A 69 5.45 -4.55 11.63
CA TRP A 69 6.53 -5.29 11.01
C TRP A 69 6.03 -6.51 10.23
N ALA A 70 6.84 -6.91 9.27
CA ALA A 70 6.65 -8.11 8.47
C ALA A 70 7.94 -8.92 8.42
N VAL A 71 7.84 -10.19 8.02
CA VAL A 71 9.01 -11.02 7.72
C VAL A 71 9.02 -11.29 6.22
N HIS A 72 10.19 -11.15 5.61
CA HIS A 72 10.45 -11.69 4.28
C HIS A 72 11.34 -12.93 4.41
N ARG A 73 10.96 -14.04 3.79
CA ARG A 73 11.76 -15.27 3.79
C ARG A 73 11.50 -16.07 2.54
N ASP A 74 12.57 -16.46 1.85
CA ASP A 74 12.51 -17.33 0.66
C ASP A 74 11.58 -16.77 -0.44
N GLY A 75 11.57 -15.44 -0.60
CA GLY A 75 10.73 -14.75 -1.58
C GLY A 75 9.27 -14.57 -1.17
N GLN A 76 8.92 -14.88 0.09
CA GLN A 76 7.56 -14.77 0.60
C GLN A 76 7.48 -13.77 1.75
N TRP A 77 6.36 -13.05 1.81
CA TRP A 77 6.04 -12.16 2.91
C TRP A 77 5.19 -12.87 3.96
N PHE A 78 5.40 -12.50 5.22
CA PHE A 78 4.62 -12.95 6.35
C PHE A 78 4.25 -11.74 7.21
N ALA A 79 2.97 -11.60 7.53
CA ALA A 79 2.49 -10.58 8.46
C ALA A 79 2.51 -11.12 9.88
N ARG A 80 2.67 -10.23 10.85
CA ARG A 80 2.37 -10.50 12.26
C ARG A 80 0.91 -10.93 12.43
N GLU A 81 0.68 -11.99 13.19
CA GLU A 81 -0.66 -12.44 13.56
C GLU A 81 -1.12 -11.70 14.82
N LYS A 82 -2.06 -10.74 14.66
CA LYS A 82 -2.59 -9.87 15.73
C LYS A 82 -1.55 -8.94 16.37
N ASP A 83 -2.00 -8.05 17.25
CA ASP A 83 -1.16 -6.99 17.84
C ASP A 83 -0.27 -7.45 19.00
N THR A 84 -0.23 -8.76 19.30
CA THR A 84 0.54 -9.31 20.42
C THR A 84 1.33 -10.56 20.00
N GLY A 85 2.63 -10.57 20.33
CA GLY A 85 3.52 -11.70 20.07
C GLY A 85 4.20 -11.72 18.69
N ILE A 86 4.86 -12.86 18.43
CA ILE A 86 5.78 -13.13 17.29
C ILE A 86 5.19 -14.10 16.26
N LYS A 87 3.92 -14.48 16.40
CA LYS A 87 3.29 -15.38 15.43
C LYS A 87 3.18 -14.66 14.10
N ILE A 88 3.41 -15.41 13.02
CA ILE A 88 3.37 -14.89 11.66
C ILE A 88 2.41 -15.74 10.81
N ARG A 89 1.70 -15.09 9.90
CA ARG A 89 0.86 -15.74 8.88
C ARG A 89 1.46 -15.53 7.48
N PRO A 90 1.46 -16.53 6.60
CA PRO A 90 1.95 -16.35 5.23
C PRO A 90 1.04 -15.38 4.45
N LEU A 91 1.66 -14.56 3.61
CA LEU A 91 1.01 -13.68 2.63
C LEU A 91 1.30 -14.15 1.19
N ALA A 92 1.65 -15.43 1.02
CA ALA A 92 1.92 -16.01 -0.28
C ALA A 92 0.70 -15.85 -1.20
N GLY A 93 0.91 -15.32 -2.41
CA GLY A 93 -0.16 -14.99 -3.36
C GLY A 93 -0.83 -13.64 -3.09
N LEU A 94 -0.84 -13.15 -1.84
CA LEU A 94 -1.50 -11.91 -1.47
C LEU A 94 -0.69 -10.65 -1.78
N ILE A 95 0.63 -10.78 -1.94
CA ILE A 95 1.54 -9.69 -2.29
C ILE A 95 2.32 -10.08 -3.53
N THR A 96 2.24 -9.26 -4.57
CA THR A 96 3.06 -9.38 -5.79
C THR A 96 3.73 -8.06 -6.10
N VAL A 97 4.97 -8.11 -6.59
CA VAL A 97 5.79 -6.93 -6.87
C VAL A 97 6.27 -6.99 -8.31
N SER A 98 6.03 -5.92 -9.06
CA SER A 98 6.54 -5.78 -10.44
C SER A 98 7.98 -5.26 -10.49
N GLY A 99 8.65 -5.51 -11.61
CA GLY A 99 9.90 -4.86 -11.97
C GLY A 99 9.70 -3.46 -12.56
N GLY A 100 10.80 -2.86 -13.03
CA GLY A 100 10.85 -1.49 -13.57
C GLY A 100 11.42 -0.49 -12.58
N GLU A 101 11.60 0.76 -13.02
CA GLU A 101 12.13 1.86 -12.18
C GLU A 101 11.18 2.22 -11.03
N ILE A 102 9.88 2.05 -11.25
CA ILE A 102 8.84 2.15 -10.22
C ILE A 102 8.23 0.76 -10.09
N ALA A 103 8.51 0.10 -8.98
CA ALA A 103 7.91 -1.19 -8.68
C ALA A 103 6.51 -0.96 -8.12
N ILE A 104 5.50 -1.57 -8.76
CA ILE A 104 4.14 -1.65 -8.24
C ILE A 104 4.03 -2.88 -7.33
N ILE A 105 3.51 -2.66 -6.11
CA ILE A 105 3.09 -3.70 -5.19
C ILE A 105 1.58 -3.85 -5.32
N GLN A 106 1.11 -5.04 -5.69
CA GLN A 106 -0.30 -5.40 -5.66
C GLN A 106 -0.57 -6.23 -4.41
N MET A 107 -1.53 -5.80 -3.60
CA MET A 107 -1.91 -6.40 -2.31
C MET A 107 -3.39 -6.76 -2.29
N GLU A 108 -3.76 -7.97 -1.86
CA GLU A 108 -5.15 -8.31 -1.56
C GLU A 108 -5.62 -7.62 -0.26
N ASN A 109 -6.88 -7.15 -0.18
CA ASN A 109 -7.39 -6.47 1.02
C ASN A 109 -7.22 -7.27 2.33
N ALA A 110 -7.22 -8.61 2.26
CA ALA A 110 -7.00 -9.48 3.43
C ALA A 110 -5.64 -9.24 4.11
N VAL A 111 -4.72 -8.54 3.46
CA VAL A 111 -3.48 -8.05 4.07
C VAL A 111 -3.76 -6.90 5.03
N ILE A 112 -4.63 -5.95 4.67
CA ILE A 112 -4.89 -4.72 5.42
C ILE A 112 -5.80 -4.98 6.63
N ASP A 113 -6.88 -5.74 6.43
CA ASP A 113 -7.91 -5.92 7.47
C ASP A 113 -7.52 -6.94 8.54
N ASN A 114 -6.31 -7.53 8.46
CA ASN A 114 -5.88 -8.66 9.30
C ASN A 114 -6.89 -9.82 9.37
N SER A 115 -7.80 -9.89 8.40
CA SER A 115 -8.79 -10.95 8.27
C SER A 115 -8.16 -12.14 7.55
N THR A 116 -8.57 -13.34 7.94
CA THR A 116 -8.38 -14.52 7.08
C THR A 116 -9.24 -14.30 5.84
N ALA A 117 -8.68 -14.43 4.63
CA ALA A 117 -9.44 -14.34 3.39
C ALA A 117 -10.72 -15.18 3.52
N ALA A 118 -11.86 -14.52 3.70
CA ALA A 118 -13.12 -15.20 3.92
C ALA A 118 -13.54 -15.78 2.57
N ALA A 119 -13.70 -17.10 2.51
CA ALA A 119 -13.95 -17.82 1.26
C ALA A 119 -15.29 -17.46 0.56
N ASP A 120 -16.18 -16.70 1.23
CA ASP A 120 -17.58 -16.53 0.81
C ASP A 120 -18.05 -15.05 0.69
N THR A 121 -17.16 -14.07 0.74
CA THR A 121 -17.50 -12.67 0.47
C THR A 121 -16.92 -12.21 -0.87
N ASP A 122 -17.71 -11.41 -1.61
CA ASP A 122 -17.39 -10.63 -2.83
C ASP A 122 -15.87 -10.46 -3.08
N PRO A 123 -15.35 -10.63 -4.33
CA PRO A 123 -13.92 -10.68 -4.60
C PRO A 123 -13.22 -9.51 -3.91
N THR A 124 -12.37 -9.90 -2.97
CA THR A 124 -11.68 -8.96 -2.11
C THR A 124 -10.81 -8.06 -3.00
N PRO A 125 -11.01 -6.72 -2.98
CA PRO A 125 -10.33 -5.86 -3.93
C PRO A 125 -8.82 -5.89 -3.70
N PHE A 126 -8.07 -5.84 -4.78
CA PHE A 126 -6.63 -5.58 -4.78
C PHE A 126 -6.41 -4.07 -4.64
N PHE A 127 -5.40 -3.69 -3.86
CA PHE A 127 -4.89 -2.32 -3.75
C PHE A 127 -3.45 -2.26 -4.25
N PHE A 128 -3.03 -1.06 -4.62
CA PHE A 128 -1.71 -0.85 -5.20
C PHE A 128 -0.88 0.13 -4.39
N GLY A 129 0.32 -0.30 -4.03
CA GLY A 129 1.41 0.55 -3.57
C GLY A 129 2.49 0.68 -4.63
N ALA A 130 3.37 1.65 -4.49
CA ALA A 130 4.52 1.83 -5.36
C ALA A 130 5.75 2.26 -4.57
N PHE A 131 6.93 1.94 -5.08
CA PHE A 131 8.20 2.45 -4.57
C PHE A 131 9.22 2.61 -5.71
N ASP A 132 10.20 3.48 -5.48
CA ASP A 132 11.32 3.65 -6.42
C ASP A 132 12.27 2.46 -6.32
N ASN A 133 12.50 1.78 -7.43
CA ASN A 133 13.37 0.61 -7.56
C ASN A 133 14.68 0.99 -8.28
N VAL A 134 15.32 2.04 -7.79
CA VAL A 134 16.51 2.66 -8.40
C VAL A 134 17.67 2.73 -7.39
N PRO A 135 18.90 2.30 -7.78
CA PRO A 135 19.19 1.56 -9.01
C PRO A 135 18.50 0.19 -8.96
N THR A 136 18.05 -0.29 -10.12
CA THR A 136 17.59 -1.68 -10.27
C THR A 136 18.82 -2.58 -10.09
N SER A 137 19.16 -2.88 -8.84
CA SER A 137 20.36 -3.61 -8.49
C SER A 137 20.06 -5.11 -8.44
N ALA A 138 21.06 -5.93 -8.77
CA ALA A 138 21.01 -7.36 -8.50
C ALA A 138 21.05 -7.67 -6.99
N GLU A 139 21.32 -6.66 -6.16
CA GLU A 139 21.41 -6.78 -4.71
C GLU A 139 20.03 -6.87 -4.09
N LYS A 140 19.97 -7.48 -2.91
CA LYS A 140 18.73 -7.54 -2.14
C LYS A 140 18.45 -6.17 -1.52
N LEU A 141 17.25 -5.64 -1.74
CA LEU A 141 16.76 -4.43 -1.10
C LEU A 141 16.72 -4.61 0.42
N ARG A 142 17.13 -3.57 1.14
CA ARG A 142 17.06 -3.48 2.61
C ARG A 142 16.22 -2.29 3.09
N SER A 143 15.73 -1.47 2.17
CA SER A 143 14.94 -0.29 2.49
C SER A 143 14.16 0.13 1.25
N VAL A 144 12.89 0.48 1.43
CA VAL A 144 12.03 1.08 0.39
C VAL A 144 11.18 2.19 1.00
N LYS A 145 10.83 3.18 0.18
CA LYS A 145 9.86 4.23 0.54
C LYS A 145 8.61 4.03 -0.30
N LEU A 146 7.57 3.51 0.34
CA LEU A 146 6.31 3.14 -0.27
C LEU A 146 5.34 4.33 -0.26
N TRP A 147 4.53 4.47 -1.31
CA TRP A 147 3.30 5.25 -1.27
C TRP A 147 2.14 4.44 -1.87
N LEU A 148 0.91 4.86 -1.55
CA LEU A 148 -0.30 4.30 -2.16
C LEU A 148 -0.52 4.91 -3.54
N VAL A 149 -0.91 4.09 -4.50
CA VAL A 149 -1.25 4.56 -5.85
C VAL A 149 -2.67 5.13 -5.81
N MET A 150 -2.79 6.42 -6.11
CA MET A 150 -4.09 7.10 -6.13
C MET A 150 -4.70 7.04 -7.54
N CYS A 151 -6.02 6.98 -7.65
CA CYS A 151 -6.73 7.00 -8.93
C CYS A 151 -6.99 8.42 -9.48
N GLY A 152 -6.61 9.46 -8.73
CA GLY A 152 -6.82 10.85 -9.09
C GLY A 152 -6.29 11.80 -8.02
N GLN A 153 -6.62 13.08 -8.19
CA GLN A 153 -6.22 14.14 -7.27
C GLN A 153 -7.33 15.19 -7.14
N TYR A 154 -7.40 15.84 -5.98
CA TYR A 154 -8.27 17.00 -5.80
C TYR A 154 -7.66 18.22 -6.48
N ARG A 155 -8.50 18.96 -7.20
CA ARG A 155 -8.15 20.21 -7.88
C ARG A 155 -9.10 21.31 -7.43
N PRO A 156 -8.65 22.56 -7.29
CA PRO A 156 -9.54 23.68 -7.04
C PRO A 156 -10.60 23.76 -8.14
N ARG A 157 -11.87 23.76 -7.74
CA ARG A 157 -12.99 23.92 -8.67
C ARG A 157 -13.15 25.41 -8.96
N LYS A 158 -13.13 25.79 -10.24
CA LYS A 158 -13.46 27.16 -10.65
C LYS A 158 -14.96 27.39 -10.45
N THR A 159 -15.35 27.94 -9.31
CA THR A 159 -16.73 28.36 -9.03
C THR A 159 -16.92 29.83 -9.44
N THR A 160 -18.08 30.18 -9.97
CA THR A 160 -18.46 31.57 -10.30
C THR A 160 -18.96 32.36 -9.08
N THR A 161 -19.05 31.68 -7.94
CA THR A 161 -19.42 32.22 -6.63
C THR A 161 -18.17 32.26 -5.76
N ASN A 162 -18.02 33.24 -4.86
CA ASN A 162 -16.86 33.45 -3.98
C ASN A 162 -16.61 32.33 -2.93
N ASP A 163 -16.90 31.08 -3.26
CA ASP A 163 -16.64 29.92 -2.43
C ASP A 163 -15.27 29.34 -2.83
N GLU A 164 -14.23 29.91 -2.23
CA GLU A 164 -12.80 29.62 -2.50
C GLU A 164 -12.36 28.22 -2.02
N THR A 165 -13.28 27.39 -1.51
CA THR A 165 -12.94 26.11 -0.88
C THR A 165 -13.43 24.87 -1.61
N ALA A 166 -14.17 25.03 -2.72
CA ALA A 166 -14.68 23.88 -3.46
C ALA A 166 -13.54 23.16 -4.20
N GLU A 167 -13.27 21.91 -3.82
CA GLU A 167 -12.37 21.01 -4.56
C GLU A 167 -13.17 20.01 -5.41
N GLU A 168 -12.63 19.66 -6.57
CA GLU A 168 -13.15 18.63 -7.46
C GLU A 168 -12.12 17.51 -7.58
N PHE A 169 -12.56 16.27 -7.41
CA PHE A 169 -11.71 15.11 -7.61
C PHE A 169 -11.60 14.79 -9.11
N VAL A 170 -10.38 14.90 -9.65
CA VAL A 170 -10.08 14.61 -11.05
C VAL A 170 -9.31 13.30 -11.13
N ARG A 171 -9.92 12.28 -11.73
CA ARG A 171 -9.29 10.97 -11.96
C ARG A 171 -8.15 11.07 -12.97
N TYR A 172 -7.13 10.23 -12.80
CA TYR A 172 -6.09 10.06 -13.81
C TYR A 172 -6.64 9.33 -15.06
N PRO A 173 -6.05 9.55 -16.24
CA PRO A 173 -6.46 8.86 -17.46
C PRO A 173 -6.42 7.34 -17.30
N GLY A 174 -7.44 6.65 -17.82
CA GLY A 174 -7.52 5.19 -17.80
C GLY A 174 -8.11 4.59 -16.52
N PHE A 175 -8.68 5.38 -15.62
CA PHE A 175 -9.43 4.91 -14.45
C PHE A 175 -10.94 5.08 -14.63
N ASP A 176 -11.72 4.12 -14.16
CA ASP A 176 -13.18 4.22 -14.12
C ASP A 176 -13.71 4.91 -12.85
N GLU A 177 -15.04 4.99 -12.70
CA GLU A 177 -15.67 5.64 -11.56
C GLU A 177 -15.36 4.97 -10.22
N GLN A 178 -15.06 3.67 -10.23
CA GLN A 178 -14.70 2.86 -9.07
C GLN A 178 -13.17 2.84 -8.83
N CYS A 179 -12.41 3.68 -9.52
CA CYS A 179 -10.96 3.74 -9.39
C CYS A 179 -10.24 2.45 -9.81
N ARG A 180 -10.80 1.74 -10.79
CA ARG A 180 -10.16 0.60 -11.44
C ARG A 180 -9.39 1.04 -12.68
N PRO A 181 -8.08 0.75 -12.77
CA PRO A 181 -7.32 1.06 -13.96
C PRO A 181 -7.64 0.10 -15.11
N ALA A 182 -7.76 0.64 -16.31
CA ALA A 182 -8.04 -0.12 -17.54
C ALA A 182 -6.83 -0.94 -18.02
N SER A 183 -5.62 -0.63 -17.54
CA SER A 183 -4.37 -1.33 -17.89
C SER A 183 -3.28 -1.12 -16.83
N ILE A 184 -2.23 -1.94 -16.88
CA ILE A 184 -1.02 -1.76 -16.07
C ILE A 184 -0.31 -0.43 -16.41
N ASP A 185 -0.33 0.01 -17.66
CA ASP A 185 0.30 1.28 -18.03
C ASP A 185 -0.43 2.48 -17.40
N ALA A 186 -1.77 2.44 -17.36
CA ALA A 186 -2.55 3.43 -16.63
C ALA A 186 -2.22 3.43 -15.12
N LEU A 187 -2.04 2.25 -14.53
CA LEU A 187 -1.64 2.11 -13.13
C LEU A 187 -0.23 2.66 -12.87
N ARG A 188 0.75 2.37 -13.73
CA ARG A 188 2.11 2.91 -13.61
C ARG A 188 2.14 4.43 -13.75
N ALA A 189 1.39 4.98 -14.71
CA ALA A 189 1.26 6.43 -14.88
C ALA A 189 0.63 7.10 -13.65
N ALA A 190 -0.39 6.48 -13.06
CA ALA A 190 -0.98 6.94 -11.81
C ALA A 190 -0.01 6.85 -10.63
N ALA A 191 0.78 5.78 -10.53
CA ALA A 191 1.78 5.63 -9.46
C ALA A 191 2.82 6.74 -9.48
N GLU A 192 3.30 7.14 -10.66
CA GLU A 192 4.18 8.30 -10.84
C GLU A 192 3.46 9.60 -10.46
N ALA A 193 2.25 9.81 -10.99
CA ALA A 193 1.50 11.06 -10.79
C ALA A 193 1.02 11.25 -9.34
N SER A 194 0.83 10.17 -8.59
CA SER A 194 0.39 10.18 -7.20
C SER A 194 1.54 10.10 -6.19
N ARG A 195 2.79 10.12 -6.65
CA ARG A 195 3.98 10.05 -5.80
C ARG A 195 4.04 11.29 -4.87
N PRO A 196 3.98 11.11 -3.54
CA PRO A 196 4.12 12.23 -2.63
C PRO A 196 5.59 12.67 -2.48
N PRO A 197 5.83 13.84 -1.87
CA PRO A 197 7.16 14.20 -1.37
C PRO A 197 7.75 13.09 -0.50
N GLU A 198 9.07 13.05 -0.39
CA GLU A 198 9.78 11.96 0.30
C GLU A 198 9.35 11.75 1.76
N SER A 199 8.98 12.82 2.47
CA SER A 199 8.47 12.76 3.85
C SER A 199 7.08 12.13 3.97
N GLY A 200 6.28 12.14 2.89
CA GLY A 200 4.94 11.55 2.86
C GLY A 200 4.92 10.06 2.50
N ARG A 201 6.07 9.38 2.50
CA ARG A 201 6.20 7.98 2.09
C ARG A 201 6.46 7.09 3.30
N ALA A 202 5.81 5.92 3.33
CA ALA A 202 6.00 4.94 4.38
C ALA A 202 7.38 4.30 4.21
N HIS A 203 8.22 4.40 5.23
CA HIS A 203 9.56 3.81 5.19
C HIS A 203 9.49 2.36 5.68
N VAL A 204 9.81 1.42 4.80
CA VAL A 204 9.88 -0.01 5.12
C VAL A 204 11.33 -0.44 5.04
N ARG A 205 11.90 -0.89 6.17
CA ARG A 205 13.34 -1.19 6.27
C ARG A 205 13.62 -2.53 6.89
N TRP A 206 14.58 -3.25 6.33
CA TRP A 206 15.15 -4.44 6.94
C TRP A 206 15.90 -4.06 8.22
N THR A 207 15.74 -4.88 9.26
CA THR A 207 16.32 -4.62 10.60
C THR A 207 17.25 -5.74 11.06
N ARG A 208 16.92 -7.00 10.76
CA ARG A 208 17.67 -8.18 11.18
C ARG A 208 17.28 -9.42 10.40
N ALA A 209 18.16 -10.41 10.35
CA ALA A 209 17.95 -11.67 9.64
C ALA A 209 17.00 -12.65 10.38
N VAL A 210 16.98 -12.61 11.70
CA VAL A 210 16.20 -13.52 12.56
C VAL A 210 15.09 -12.78 13.29
N LEU A 211 14.00 -13.48 13.59
CA LEU A 211 12.85 -12.88 14.28
C LEU A 211 13.17 -12.53 15.74
N ASP A 212 13.76 -13.49 16.48
CA ASP A 212 14.21 -13.36 17.86
C ASP A 212 15.58 -14.04 18.03
#